data_AF-A0A498N8V9-F1
#
_entry.id   AF-A0A498N8V9-F1
#
_cell.length_a   1.000
_cell.length_b   1.000
_cell.length_c   1.000
_cell.angle_alpha   90.00
_cell.angle_beta   90.00
_cell.angle_gamma   90.00
#
_symmetry.space_group_name_H-M   'P 1'
#
loop_
_entity.id
_entity.type
_entity.pdbx_description
1 polymer ?
#
loop_
_entity_poly.entity_id
_entity_poly.type
_entity_poly.pdbx_seq_one_letter_code
_entity_poly.pdbx_strand_id
1 'polypeptide(L)'
;MTAETRLFQLSDVKDVQSMEEVVEPLNEGIVSISNICKSFLDAQADPTTDICSNSKQIRRHIKKAEWYLKKSETRIKTKLRYFNERMERLIKEKGNVEQQKKEKCMAKDKLHIEKKSAKESLQSSEAALKQAQNNVKSTKRALRKQEDRKETGALVAVAGVGVSMIPIAGWIAGPAIFFNGVNTIVDASQAIRDAENELEENYSKVMKNRKRVSNYQSTICNIEREIKETDKVLNKIQRQTEELKQHLEVTAAFQEMVRKAVNLLSVLTGRVTVLEKHTQRFILWQPVINVMEDVLKAAGNVAENQFLYSQGASVLINTLRENVGELQALCNSPSNSEYDSYY
;
A
#
# COMPACT_ATOMS: atom_id res chain seq x y z
N MET A 1 6.44 -16.96 -6.30
CA MET A 1 7.18 -15.74 -5.91
C MET A 1 6.57 -15.18 -4.64
N THR A 2 7.14 -15.57 -3.51
CA THR A 2 6.86 -15.02 -2.18
C THR A 2 7.52 -13.64 -2.10
N ALA A 3 6.72 -12.57 -2.20
CA ALA A 3 7.16 -11.27 -1.75
C ALA A 3 7.23 -11.35 -0.22
N GLU A 4 8.44 -11.54 0.32
CA GLU A 4 8.74 -11.26 1.71
C GLU A 4 8.51 -9.75 1.93
N THR A 5 7.27 -9.38 2.22
CA THR A 5 6.94 -8.07 2.76
C THR A 5 7.46 -8.07 4.20
N ARG A 6 8.73 -7.71 4.38
CA ARG A 6 9.27 -7.38 5.70
C ARG A 6 8.49 -6.17 6.20
N LEU A 7 7.51 -6.43 7.05
CA LEU A 7 6.82 -5.40 7.83
C LEU A 7 7.88 -4.73 8.72
N PHE A 8 8.35 -3.57 8.27
CA PHE A 8 9.28 -2.73 9.03
C PHE A 8 8.53 -2.16 10.24
N GLN A 9 8.95 -2.59 11.42
CA GLN A 9 8.31 -2.27 12.68
C GLN A 9 8.41 -0.78 13.02
N LEU A 10 7.44 -0.30 13.80
CA LEU A 10 7.41 1.03 14.42
C LEU A 10 8.69 1.37 15.22
N SER A 11 9.50 0.36 15.56
CA SER A 11 10.80 0.49 16.21
C SER A 11 11.83 1.25 15.37
N ASP A 12 11.82 1.10 14.05
CA ASP A 12 12.71 1.87 13.14
C ASP A 12 12.40 3.37 13.20
N VAL A 13 11.15 3.73 13.50
CA VAL A 13 10.75 5.13 13.65
C VAL A 13 11.26 5.69 14.98
N LYS A 14 11.36 4.89 16.05
CA LYS A 14 11.85 5.32 17.37
C LYS A 14 13.35 5.62 17.40
N ASP A 15 14.18 4.78 16.77
CA ASP A 15 15.63 5.06 16.69
C ASP A 15 15.93 6.26 15.77
N VAL A 16 15.12 6.46 14.73
CA VAL A 16 15.25 7.60 13.82
C VAL A 16 14.72 8.91 14.43
N GLN A 17 13.78 8.83 15.38
CA GLN A 17 13.26 9.95 16.17
C GLN A 17 14.30 10.54 17.15
N SER A 18 15.39 9.84 17.47
CA SER A 18 16.44 10.43 18.31
C SER A 18 17.11 11.57 17.55
N MET A 19 16.93 12.80 18.05
CA MET A 19 17.52 14.02 17.49
C MET A 19 18.83 14.40 18.18
N GLU A 20 19.32 13.56 19.09
CA GLU A 20 20.50 13.84 19.91
C GLU A 20 21.74 14.16 19.06
N GLU A 21 21.98 13.40 17.98
CA GLU A 21 23.09 13.67 17.04
C GLU A 21 22.99 15.01 16.30
N VAL A 22 21.79 15.60 16.24
CA VAL A 22 21.53 16.92 15.66
C VAL A 22 21.64 17.99 16.73
N VAL A 23 21.09 17.73 17.91
CA VAL A 23 20.98 18.71 19.01
C VAL A 23 22.32 18.94 19.69
N GLU A 24 23.12 17.90 19.94
CA GLU A 24 24.43 18.04 20.58
C GLU A 24 25.34 19.06 19.85
N PRO A 25 25.61 18.92 18.53
CA PRO A 25 26.40 19.93 17.81
C PRO A 25 25.66 21.27 17.68
N LEU A 26 24.33 21.31 17.68
CA LEU A 26 23.60 22.58 17.69
C LEU A 26 23.85 23.36 18.98
N ASN A 27 23.77 22.69 20.14
CA ASN A 27 24.03 23.30 21.44
C ASN A 27 25.46 23.84 21.55
N GLU A 28 26.46 23.08 21.09
CA GLU A 28 27.86 23.53 21.01
C GLU A 28 28.04 24.74 20.09
N GLY A 29 27.27 24.79 19.00
CA GLY A 29 27.17 25.96 18.12
C GLY A 29 26.64 27.18 18.85
N ILE A 30 25.52 27.05 19.57
CA ILE A 30 24.89 28.13 20.35
C ILE A 30 25.82 28.61 21.47
N VAL A 31 26.46 27.71 22.21
CA VAL A 31 27.48 28.04 23.23
C VAL A 31 28.63 28.84 22.61
N SER A 32 29.10 28.42 21.44
CA SER A 32 30.14 29.13 20.72
C SER A 32 29.69 30.55 20.33
N ILE A 33 28.44 30.73 19.89
CA ILE A 33 27.87 32.05 19.62
C ILE A 33 27.84 32.92 20.90
N SER A 34 27.41 32.36 22.04
CA SER A 34 27.41 33.12 23.31
C SER A 34 28.82 33.55 23.71
N ASN A 35 29.82 32.72 23.48
CA ASN A 35 31.21 33.08 23.75
C ASN A 35 31.76 34.15 22.80
N ILE A 36 31.22 34.27 21.57
CA ILE A 36 31.50 35.42 20.69
C ILE A 36 31.05 36.69 21.41
N CYS A 37 29.80 36.73 21.87
CA CYS A 37 29.23 37.89 22.54
C CYS A 37 30.04 38.32 23.77
N LYS A 38 30.37 37.37 24.65
CA LYS A 38 31.20 37.64 25.84
C LYS A 38 32.58 38.18 25.47
N SER A 39 33.23 37.57 24.47
CA SER A 39 34.55 38.04 24.02
C SER A 39 34.50 39.44 23.39
N PHE A 40 33.36 39.84 22.82
CA PHE A 40 33.11 41.21 22.41
C PHE A 40 32.93 42.13 23.62
N LEU A 41 32.09 41.79 24.59
CA LEU A 41 31.88 42.59 25.81
C LEU A 41 33.21 42.89 26.54
N ASP A 42 34.12 41.92 26.55
CA ASP A 42 35.43 42.04 27.19
C ASP A 42 36.49 42.74 26.31
N ALA A 43 36.18 43.05 25.05
CA ALA A 43 37.12 43.66 24.11
C ALA A 43 37.07 45.18 24.16
N GLN A 44 38.26 45.80 24.01
CA GLN A 44 38.37 47.24 23.75
C GLN A 44 38.42 47.44 22.24
N ALA A 45 37.56 48.32 21.72
CA ALA A 45 37.62 48.76 20.34
C ALA A 45 38.62 49.92 20.23
N ASP A 46 39.55 49.83 19.28
CA ASP A 46 40.45 50.93 18.98
C ASP A 46 39.63 52.12 18.43
N PRO A 47 39.72 53.32 19.04
CA PRO A 47 38.85 54.45 18.69
C PRO A 47 39.11 55.02 17.29
N THR A 48 40.23 54.68 16.65
CA THR A 48 40.61 55.19 15.32
C THR A 48 40.34 54.17 14.21
N THR A 49 40.48 52.88 14.52
CA THR A 49 40.42 51.79 13.53
C THR A 49 39.21 50.86 13.70
N ASP A 50 38.46 51.00 14.80
CA ASP A 50 37.33 50.14 15.18
C ASP A 50 37.71 48.65 15.36
N ILE A 51 39.01 48.35 15.47
CA ILE A 51 39.53 46.98 15.59
C ILE A 51 39.45 46.51 17.04
N CYS A 52 38.90 45.31 17.25
CA CYS A 52 38.79 44.69 18.58
C CYS A 52 40.13 44.12 19.08
N SER A 53 40.50 44.44 20.33
CA SER A 53 41.70 43.90 21.01
C SER A 53 41.70 42.37 21.13
N ASN A 54 40.52 41.74 21.31
CA ASN A 54 40.38 40.28 21.44
C ASN A 54 40.08 39.56 20.11
N SER A 55 40.43 40.14 18.97
CA SER A 55 40.11 39.62 17.63
C SER A 55 40.44 38.14 17.41
N LYS A 56 41.59 37.65 17.90
CA LYS A 56 41.98 36.24 17.77
C LYS A 56 41.02 35.29 18.50
N GLN A 57 40.57 35.66 19.69
CA GLN A 57 39.65 34.85 20.50
C GLN A 57 38.25 34.86 19.90
N ILE A 58 37.73 36.04 19.54
CA ILE A 58 36.45 36.20 18.85
C ILE A 58 36.41 35.31 17.60
N ARG A 59 37.48 35.38 16.78
CA ARG A 59 37.58 34.56 15.58
C ARG A 59 37.56 33.06 15.86
N ARG A 60 38.21 32.62 16.95
CA ARG A 60 38.20 31.20 17.35
C ARG A 60 36.78 30.74 17.66
N HIS A 61 35.99 31.56 18.36
CA HIS A 61 34.59 31.27 18.66
C HIS A 61 33.70 31.27 17.42
N ILE A 62 33.91 32.22 16.49
CA ILE A 62 33.19 32.25 15.19
C ILE A 62 33.43 30.96 14.39
N LYS A 63 34.70 30.54 14.25
CA LYS A 63 35.03 29.29 13.54
C LYS A 63 34.42 28.05 14.20
N LYS A 64 34.42 27.99 15.54
CA LYS A 64 33.77 26.90 16.27
C LYS A 64 32.26 26.88 16.00
N ALA A 65 31.59 28.02 16.13
CA ALA A 65 30.16 28.15 15.86
C ALA A 65 29.82 27.67 14.44
N GLU A 66 30.55 28.13 13.43
CA GLU A 66 30.36 27.72 12.04
C GLU A 66 30.52 26.20 11.87
N TRP A 67 31.58 25.62 12.44
CA TRP A 67 31.84 24.19 12.34
C TRP A 67 30.74 23.32 12.97
N TYR A 68 30.36 23.64 14.20
CA TYR A 68 29.32 22.90 14.94
C TYR A 68 27.95 23.01 14.26
N LEU A 69 27.57 24.20 13.79
CA LEU A 69 26.30 24.41 13.11
C LEU A 69 26.25 23.70 11.75
N LYS A 70 27.33 23.72 10.95
CA LYS A 70 27.42 22.91 9.72
C LYS A 70 27.32 21.42 10.01
N LYS A 71 27.92 20.95 11.10
CA LYS A 71 27.82 19.54 11.53
C LYS A 71 26.37 19.19 11.85
N SER A 72 25.70 20.00 12.65
CA SER A 72 24.27 19.83 12.97
C SER A 72 23.39 19.87 11.71
N GLU A 73 23.62 20.84 10.81
CA GLU A 73 22.88 21.00 9.54
C GLU A 73 23.02 19.74 8.66
N THR A 74 24.23 19.20 8.54
CA THR A 74 24.50 17.99 7.76
C THR A 74 23.76 16.78 8.33
N ARG A 75 23.73 16.65 9.66
CA ARG A 75 23.05 15.55 10.35
C ARG A 75 21.55 15.59 10.12
N ILE A 76 20.93 16.77 10.26
CA ILE A 76 19.48 16.89 10.05
C ILE A 76 19.07 16.74 8.58
N LYS A 77 19.90 17.23 7.63
CA LYS A 77 19.69 16.97 6.19
C LYS A 77 19.76 15.47 5.86
N THR A 78 20.64 14.73 6.53
CA THR A 78 20.73 13.28 6.38
C THR A 78 19.45 12.58 6.88
N LYS A 79 18.93 13.01 8.03
CA LYS A 79 17.61 12.52 8.52
C LYS A 79 16.48 12.89 7.56
N LEU A 80 16.46 14.10 7.01
CA LEU A 80 15.45 14.49 6.01
C LEU A 80 15.50 13.59 4.77
N ARG A 81 16.70 13.29 4.26
CA ARG A 81 16.88 12.38 3.13
C ARG A 81 16.32 11.00 3.43
N TYR A 82 16.61 10.45 4.62
CA TYR A 82 16.02 9.18 5.05
C TYR A 82 14.48 9.20 5.02
N PHE A 83 13.85 10.27 5.51
CA PHE A 83 12.39 10.40 5.47
C PHE A 83 11.85 10.52 4.03
N ASN A 84 12.54 11.23 3.14
CA ASN A 84 12.17 11.29 1.73
C ASN A 84 12.20 9.89 1.09
N GLU A 85 13.31 9.15 1.26
CA GLU A 85 13.46 7.78 0.74
C GLU A 85 12.44 6.82 1.34
N ARG A 86 12.09 6.99 2.62
CA ARG A 86 11.04 6.21 3.28
C ARG A 86 9.66 6.49 2.68
N MET A 87 9.32 7.77 2.48
CA MET A 87 8.06 8.16 1.84
C MET A 87 7.94 7.60 0.43
N GLU A 88 8.99 7.69 -0.39
CA GLU A 88 9.01 7.11 -1.74
C GLU A 88 8.76 5.60 -1.73
N ARG A 89 9.42 4.87 -0.82
CA ARG A 89 9.21 3.42 -0.66
C ARG A 89 7.77 3.10 -0.27
N LEU A 90 7.20 3.80 0.71
CA LEU A 90 5.82 3.59 1.16
C LEU A 90 4.81 3.91 0.06
N ILE A 91 5.03 4.97 -0.72
CA ILE A 91 4.17 5.33 -1.87
C ILE A 91 4.22 4.21 -2.92
N LYS A 92 5.42 3.70 -3.24
CA LYS A 92 5.59 2.60 -4.19
C LYS A 92 4.91 1.32 -3.68
N GLU A 93 5.07 1.00 -2.41
CA GLU A 93 4.44 -0.17 -1.79
C GLU A 93 2.91 -0.06 -1.81
N LYS A 94 2.36 1.11 -1.46
CA LYS A 94 0.92 1.39 -1.58
C LYS A 94 0.43 1.16 -3.01
N GLY A 95 1.14 1.67 -4.02
CA GLY A 95 0.78 1.45 -5.42
C GLY A 95 0.78 -0.03 -5.81
N ASN A 96 1.77 -0.80 -5.34
CA ASN A 96 1.82 -2.25 -5.57
C ASN A 96 0.63 -2.98 -4.92
N VAL A 97 0.29 -2.63 -3.67
CA VAL A 97 -0.82 -3.23 -2.93
C VAL A 97 -2.17 -2.88 -3.59
N GLU A 98 -2.35 -1.64 -4.05
CA GLU A 98 -3.54 -1.23 -4.81
C GLU A 98 -3.68 -1.99 -6.13
N GLN A 99 -2.57 -2.20 -6.84
CA GLN A 99 -2.55 -3.00 -8.06
C GLN A 99 -2.91 -4.47 -7.78
N GLN A 100 -2.34 -5.08 -6.74
CA GLN A 100 -2.70 -6.43 -6.31
C GLN A 100 -4.18 -6.53 -5.93
N LYS A 101 -4.72 -5.52 -5.24
CA LYS A 101 -6.14 -5.46 -4.91
C LYS A 101 -7.00 -5.50 -6.18
N LYS A 102 -6.67 -4.67 -7.17
CA LYS A 102 -7.38 -4.61 -8.45
C LYS A 102 -7.35 -5.96 -9.18
N GLU A 103 -6.18 -6.58 -9.28
CA GLU A 103 -6.01 -7.89 -9.92
C GLU A 103 -6.84 -8.97 -9.21
N LYS A 104 -6.84 -9.00 -7.87
CA LYS A 104 -7.62 -9.97 -7.10
C LYS A 104 -9.13 -9.73 -7.19
N CYS A 105 -9.59 -8.48 -7.23
CA CYS A 105 -10.98 -8.16 -7.49
C CYS A 105 -11.42 -8.66 -8.87
N MET A 106 -10.64 -8.38 -9.92
CA MET A 106 -10.93 -8.87 -11.27
C MET A 106 -10.96 -10.40 -11.35
N ALA A 107 -10.02 -11.08 -10.69
CA ALA A 107 -10.01 -12.54 -10.61
C ALA A 107 -11.26 -13.08 -9.91
N LYS A 108 -11.69 -12.44 -8.82
CA LYS A 108 -12.93 -12.79 -8.12
C LYS A 108 -14.17 -12.60 -8.99
N ASP A 109 -14.26 -11.50 -9.74
CA ASP A 109 -15.36 -11.24 -10.67
C ASP A 109 -15.43 -12.31 -11.76
N LYS A 110 -14.27 -12.70 -12.30
CA LYS A 110 -14.17 -13.81 -13.25
C LYS A 110 -14.69 -15.12 -12.66
N LEU A 111 -14.30 -15.45 -11.43
CA LEU A 111 -14.82 -16.64 -10.73
C LEU A 111 -16.34 -16.58 -10.54
N HIS A 112 -16.91 -15.42 -10.27
CA HIS A 112 -18.37 -15.27 -10.19
C HIS A 112 -19.07 -15.53 -11.54
N ILE A 113 -18.48 -15.07 -12.65
CA ILE A 113 -18.98 -15.35 -14.00
C ILE A 113 -18.89 -16.85 -14.31
N GLU A 114 -17.74 -17.48 -14.04
CA GLU A 114 -17.51 -18.91 -14.25
C GLU A 114 -18.49 -19.76 -13.40
N LYS A 115 -18.70 -19.37 -12.14
CA LYS A 115 -19.70 -20.01 -11.26
C LYS A 115 -21.10 -19.93 -11.84
N LYS A 116 -21.50 -18.77 -12.35
CA LYS A 116 -22.83 -18.57 -12.96
C LYS A 116 -23.01 -19.47 -14.18
N SER A 117 -22.03 -19.49 -15.08
CA SER A 117 -22.03 -20.36 -16.26
C SER A 117 -22.08 -21.85 -15.89
N ALA A 118 -21.32 -22.27 -14.87
CA ALA A 118 -21.35 -23.64 -14.37
C ALA A 118 -22.73 -24.02 -13.77
N LYS A 119 -23.40 -23.09 -13.08
CA LYS A 119 -24.77 -23.30 -12.56
C LYS A 119 -25.80 -23.45 -13.68
N GLU A 120 -25.74 -22.61 -14.71
CA GLU A 120 -26.61 -22.72 -15.88
C GLU A 120 -26.41 -24.07 -16.61
N SER A 121 -25.15 -24.49 -16.75
CA SER A 121 -24.80 -25.79 -17.35
C SER A 121 -25.24 -26.99 -16.51
N LEU A 122 -25.17 -26.87 -15.18
CA LEU A 122 -25.70 -27.86 -14.24
C LEU A 122 -27.20 -28.02 -14.41
N GLN A 123 -27.96 -26.92 -14.42
CA GLN A 123 -29.41 -26.93 -14.59
C GLN A 123 -29.83 -27.59 -15.91
N SER A 124 -29.13 -27.27 -17.01
CA SER A 124 -29.35 -27.92 -18.31
C SER A 124 -29.07 -29.42 -18.25
N SER A 125 -27.99 -29.83 -17.59
CA SER A 125 -27.61 -31.25 -17.45
C SER A 125 -28.57 -32.04 -16.56
N GLU A 126 -29.10 -31.42 -15.50
CA GLU A 126 -30.14 -32.00 -14.65
C GLU A 126 -31.45 -32.21 -15.40
N ALA A 127 -31.86 -31.24 -16.24
CA ALA A 127 -33.02 -31.37 -17.11
C ALA A 127 -32.83 -32.53 -18.11
N ALA A 128 -31.66 -32.63 -18.76
CA ALA A 128 -31.33 -33.72 -19.66
C ALA A 128 -31.25 -35.09 -18.97
N LEU A 129 -30.75 -35.15 -17.73
CA LEU A 129 -30.76 -36.36 -16.92
C LEU A 129 -32.19 -36.82 -16.61
N LYS A 130 -33.05 -35.89 -16.20
CA LYS A 130 -34.46 -36.16 -15.91
C LYS A 130 -35.20 -36.66 -17.15
N GLN A 131 -34.94 -36.06 -18.31
CA GLN A 131 -35.50 -36.52 -19.58
C GLN A 131 -35.01 -37.93 -19.93
N ALA A 132 -33.71 -38.21 -19.84
CA ALA A 132 -33.15 -39.54 -20.11
C ALA A 132 -33.72 -40.62 -19.16
N GLN A 133 -33.88 -40.29 -17.87
CA GLN A 133 -34.53 -41.19 -16.90
C GLN A 133 -36.00 -41.47 -17.25
N ASN A 134 -36.73 -40.46 -17.74
CA ASN A 134 -38.10 -40.64 -18.20
C ASN A 134 -38.17 -41.52 -19.45
N ASN A 135 -37.23 -41.37 -20.38
CA ASN A 135 -37.11 -42.24 -21.56
C ASN A 135 -36.84 -43.69 -21.15
N VAL A 136 -35.88 -43.95 -20.25
CA VAL A 136 -35.65 -45.31 -19.70
C VAL A 136 -36.95 -45.89 -19.11
N LYS A 137 -37.72 -45.09 -18.36
CA LYS A 137 -39.01 -45.53 -17.81
C LYS A 137 -40.05 -45.83 -18.89
N SER A 138 -40.14 -45.03 -19.94
CA SER A 138 -41.09 -45.28 -21.04
C SER A 138 -40.69 -46.52 -21.86
N THR A 139 -39.41 -46.66 -22.21
CA THR A 139 -38.89 -47.82 -22.96
C THR A 139 -39.08 -49.10 -22.15
N LYS A 140 -38.80 -49.11 -20.84
CA LYS A 140 -39.13 -50.26 -19.97
C LYS A 140 -40.62 -50.63 -19.96
N ARG A 141 -41.51 -49.63 -19.95
CA ARG A 141 -42.96 -49.88 -20.01
C ARG A 141 -43.39 -50.42 -21.36
N ALA A 142 -42.78 -49.95 -22.45
CA ALA A 142 -43.03 -50.43 -23.80
C ALA A 142 -42.54 -51.87 -23.99
N LEU A 143 -41.33 -52.18 -23.49
CA LEU A 143 -40.76 -53.53 -23.48
C LEU A 143 -41.69 -54.52 -22.77
N ARG A 144 -42.12 -54.20 -21.54
CA ARG A 144 -43.09 -55.03 -20.79
C ARG A 144 -44.38 -55.28 -21.56
N LYS A 145 -44.94 -54.26 -22.21
CA LYS A 145 -46.16 -54.42 -23.03
C LYS A 145 -45.93 -55.35 -24.22
N GLN A 146 -44.72 -55.38 -24.81
CA GLN A 146 -44.39 -56.30 -25.89
C GLN A 146 -44.12 -57.72 -25.38
N GLU A 147 -43.46 -57.86 -24.22
CA GLU A 147 -43.28 -59.14 -23.53
C GLU A 147 -44.63 -59.75 -23.12
N ASP A 148 -45.53 -58.98 -22.50
CA ASP A 148 -46.88 -59.40 -22.15
C ASP A 148 -47.66 -59.83 -23.41
N ARG A 149 -47.49 -59.15 -24.54
CA ARG A 149 -48.12 -59.54 -25.82
C ARG A 149 -47.53 -60.81 -26.41
N LYS A 150 -46.24 -61.07 -26.19
CA LYS A 150 -45.59 -62.33 -26.57
C LYS A 150 -46.06 -63.48 -25.69
N GLU A 151 -46.23 -63.25 -24.39
CA GLU A 151 -46.67 -64.25 -23.40
C GLU A 151 -48.17 -64.54 -23.48
N THR A 152 -48.99 -63.51 -23.72
CA THR A 152 -50.46 -63.63 -23.94
C THR A 152 -50.78 -64.02 -25.40
N GLY A 153 -49.77 -64.12 -26.26
CA GLY A 153 -49.87 -64.22 -27.72
C GLY A 153 -49.71 -65.61 -28.31
N ALA A 154 -50.15 -66.66 -27.62
CA ALA A 154 -50.51 -67.93 -28.27
C ALA A 154 -52.00 -67.98 -28.68
N LEU A 155 -52.85 -66.99 -28.34
CA LEU A 155 -54.29 -67.16 -28.58
C LEU A 155 -55.15 -65.88 -28.59
N VAL A 156 -54.93 -64.93 -29.51
CA VAL A 156 -56.06 -64.16 -30.10
C VAL A 156 -55.70 -63.73 -31.52
N ALA A 157 -56.37 -64.33 -32.50
CA ALA A 157 -56.45 -63.84 -33.85
C ALA A 157 -57.57 -62.79 -33.95
N VAL A 158 -57.25 -61.67 -34.62
CA VAL A 158 -58.16 -60.70 -35.24
C VAL A 158 -58.98 -59.79 -34.32
N ALA A 159 -58.51 -58.54 -34.17
CA ALA A 159 -59.24 -57.32 -34.53
C ALA A 159 -58.32 -56.11 -34.29
N GLY A 160 -58.24 -55.22 -35.26
CA GLY A 160 -57.26 -54.14 -35.31
C GLY A 160 -57.29 -53.22 -34.08
N VAL A 161 -56.12 -53.08 -33.44
CA VAL A 161 -55.81 -51.94 -32.58
C VAL A 161 -54.37 -51.52 -32.88
N GLY A 162 -54.23 -50.49 -33.70
CA GLY A 162 -52.96 -49.79 -33.87
C GLY A 162 -52.54 -49.17 -32.55
N VAL A 163 -51.38 -49.56 -32.03
CA VAL A 163 -50.81 -48.95 -30.83
C VAL A 163 -49.65 -48.06 -31.23
N SER A 164 -50.01 -46.79 -31.39
CA SER A 164 -49.25 -45.57 -31.10
C SER A 164 -47.72 -45.71 -31.07
N MET A 165 -47.09 -45.26 -32.16
CA MET A 165 -45.77 -44.64 -32.11
C MET A 165 -45.81 -43.54 -31.04
N ILE A 166 -45.01 -43.67 -29.98
CA ILE A 166 -44.68 -42.53 -29.13
C ILE A 166 -43.59 -41.77 -29.89
N PRO A 167 -43.85 -40.56 -30.42
CA PRO A 167 -42.82 -39.82 -31.11
C PRO A 167 -41.83 -39.30 -30.07
N ILE A 168 -40.66 -39.94 -29.97
CA ILE A 168 -39.53 -39.40 -29.22
C ILE A 168 -38.70 -38.60 -30.21
N ALA A 169 -38.67 -37.28 -30.03
CA ALA A 169 -37.92 -36.37 -30.87
C ALA A 169 -36.42 -36.75 -30.87
N GLY A 170 -35.94 -37.08 -32.07
CA GLY A 170 -34.58 -37.45 -32.39
C GLY A 170 -34.62 -38.37 -33.62
N TRP A 171 -34.63 -37.78 -34.81
CA TRP A 171 -34.67 -38.51 -36.07
C TRP A 171 -33.62 -39.63 -36.15
N ILE A 172 -34.08 -40.87 -36.35
CA ILE A 172 -33.49 -41.81 -37.31
C ILE A 172 -34.66 -42.47 -38.05
N ALA A 173 -34.72 -42.25 -39.36
CA ALA A 173 -35.64 -42.92 -40.26
C ALA A 173 -35.23 -44.38 -40.46
N GLY A 174 -36.18 -45.31 -40.36
CA GLY A 174 -36.05 -46.72 -40.72
C GLY A 174 -37.45 -47.37 -40.75
N PRO A 175 -37.73 -48.27 -41.71
CA PRO A 175 -39.00 -48.26 -42.45
C PRO A 175 -40.20 -48.86 -41.70
N ALA A 176 -41.37 -48.32 -42.00
CA ALA A 176 -42.65 -48.97 -41.77
C ALA A 176 -42.69 -50.31 -42.50
N ILE A 177 -42.97 -51.40 -41.78
CA ILE A 177 -43.32 -52.69 -42.39
C ILE A 177 -44.82 -52.91 -42.19
N PHE A 178 -45.57 -52.63 -43.25
CA PHE A 178 -46.87 -53.24 -43.52
C PHE A 178 -46.58 -54.50 -44.34
N PHE A 179 -46.97 -55.70 -43.90
CA PHE A 179 -47.46 -56.78 -44.78
C PHE A 179 -48.06 -57.95 -43.98
N ASN A 180 -48.99 -58.65 -44.65
CA ASN A 180 -49.91 -59.68 -44.16
C ASN A 180 -49.25 -60.90 -43.49
N GLY A 181 -50.07 -61.60 -42.70
CA GLY A 181 -49.71 -62.60 -41.71
C GLY A 181 -48.92 -63.84 -42.17
N VAL A 182 -48.48 -64.58 -41.15
CA VAL A 182 -47.51 -65.70 -41.13
C VAL A 182 -46.05 -65.23 -40.96
N ASN A 183 -45.75 -64.50 -39.86
CA ASN A 183 -44.43 -64.47 -39.19
C ASN A 183 -44.44 -63.72 -37.84
N THR A 184 -45.55 -63.80 -37.10
CA THR A 184 -45.85 -62.98 -35.91
C THR A 184 -44.85 -63.10 -34.75
N ILE A 185 -44.04 -64.16 -34.70
CA ILE A 185 -43.03 -64.37 -33.64
C ILE A 185 -41.67 -63.73 -34.00
N VAL A 186 -41.31 -63.68 -35.29
CA VAL A 186 -40.03 -63.09 -35.75
C VAL A 186 -40.08 -61.58 -35.64
N ASP A 187 -41.20 -60.95 -36.00
CA ASP A 187 -41.41 -59.50 -35.92
C ASP A 187 -41.48 -59.01 -34.46
N ALA A 188 -42.12 -59.77 -33.57
CA ALA A 188 -42.16 -59.45 -32.14
C ALA A 188 -40.77 -59.58 -31.48
N SER A 189 -39.96 -60.56 -31.90
CA SER A 189 -38.60 -60.76 -31.38
C SER A 189 -37.64 -59.67 -31.87
N GLN A 190 -37.78 -59.20 -33.11
CA GLN A 190 -37.05 -58.04 -33.61
C GLN A 190 -37.41 -56.77 -32.83
N ALA A 191 -38.70 -56.53 -32.60
CA ALA A 191 -39.18 -55.37 -31.85
C ALA A 191 -38.69 -55.35 -30.39
N ILE A 192 -38.65 -56.51 -29.72
CA ILE A 192 -38.08 -56.64 -28.38
C ILE A 192 -36.58 -56.29 -28.41
N ARG A 193 -35.83 -56.83 -29.37
CA ARG A 193 -34.40 -56.59 -29.50
C ARG A 193 -34.06 -55.14 -29.81
N ASP A 194 -34.86 -54.47 -30.64
CA ASP A 194 -34.71 -53.04 -30.92
C ASP A 194 -35.04 -52.18 -29.68
N ALA A 195 -36.06 -52.58 -28.90
CA ALA A 195 -36.41 -51.93 -27.64
C ALA A 195 -35.35 -52.16 -26.53
N GLU A 196 -34.68 -53.31 -26.51
CA GLU A 196 -33.53 -53.59 -25.64
C GLU A 196 -32.33 -52.71 -26.00
N ASN A 197 -32.00 -52.59 -27.29
CA ASN A 197 -30.95 -51.68 -27.77
C ASN A 197 -31.25 -50.22 -27.41
N GLU A 198 -32.49 -49.77 -27.60
CA GLU A 198 -32.91 -48.41 -27.22
C GLU A 198 -32.84 -48.20 -25.70
N LEU A 199 -33.17 -49.24 -24.92
CA LEU A 199 -33.06 -49.20 -23.46
C LEU A 199 -31.60 -49.04 -23.02
N GLU A 200 -30.67 -49.79 -23.63
CA GLU A 200 -29.24 -49.69 -23.36
C GLU A 200 -28.68 -48.30 -23.73
N GLU A 201 -29.08 -47.75 -24.88
CA GLU A 201 -28.70 -46.40 -25.29
C GLU A 201 -29.22 -45.34 -24.30
N ASN A 202 -30.47 -45.48 -23.85
CA ASN A 202 -31.07 -44.59 -22.87
C ASN A 202 -30.37 -44.70 -21.49
N TYR A 203 -29.95 -45.89 -21.06
CA TYR A 203 -29.12 -46.06 -19.86
C TYR A 203 -27.75 -45.38 -20.00
N SER A 204 -27.10 -45.53 -21.16
CA SER A 204 -25.83 -44.84 -21.46
C SER A 204 -25.99 -43.31 -21.36
N LYS A 205 -27.10 -42.76 -21.89
CA LYS A 205 -27.45 -41.34 -21.76
C LYS A 205 -27.64 -40.92 -20.29
N VAL A 206 -28.30 -41.74 -19.47
CA VAL A 206 -28.45 -41.49 -18.02
C VAL A 206 -27.08 -41.44 -17.33
N MET A 207 -26.21 -42.42 -17.58
CA MET A 207 -24.88 -42.47 -16.97
C MET A 207 -24.01 -41.27 -17.39
N LYS A 208 -24.04 -40.91 -18.67
CA LYS A 208 -23.35 -39.73 -19.21
C LYS A 208 -23.85 -38.44 -18.55
N ASN A 209 -25.16 -38.23 -18.48
CA ASN A 209 -25.72 -37.01 -17.90
C ASN A 209 -25.50 -36.95 -16.38
N ARG A 210 -25.57 -38.08 -15.67
CA ARG A 210 -25.23 -38.16 -14.24
C ARG A 210 -23.77 -37.75 -13.99
N LYS A 211 -22.84 -38.21 -14.83
CA LYS A 211 -21.44 -37.79 -14.77
C LYS A 211 -21.28 -36.28 -15.01
N ARG A 212 -22.02 -35.71 -15.96
CA ARG A 212 -22.02 -34.24 -16.21
C ARG A 212 -22.51 -33.45 -15.02
N VAL A 213 -23.64 -33.85 -14.41
CA VAL A 213 -24.18 -33.23 -13.18
C VAL A 213 -23.13 -33.26 -12.06
N SER A 214 -22.55 -34.42 -11.79
CA SER A 214 -21.51 -34.57 -10.77
C SER A 214 -20.29 -33.68 -11.06
N ASN A 215 -19.87 -33.58 -12.32
CA ASN A 215 -18.75 -32.73 -12.72
C ASN A 215 -19.05 -31.25 -12.46
N TYR A 216 -20.21 -30.74 -12.90
CA TYR A 216 -20.56 -29.33 -12.68
C TYR A 216 -20.74 -28.99 -11.19
N GLN A 217 -21.32 -29.89 -10.40
CA GLN A 217 -21.40 -29.72 -8.95
C GLN A 217 -20.01 -29.61 -8.31
N SER A 218 -19.07 -30.48 -8.69
CA SER A 218 -17.67 -30.42 -8.25
C SER A 218 -16.99 -29.11 -8.66
N THR A 219 -17.17 -28.68 -9.92
CA THR A 219 -16.66 -27.38 -10.41
C THR A 219 -17.19 -26.21 -9.60
N ILE A 220 -18.49 -26.18 -9.31
CA ILE A 220 -19.10 -25.11 -8.50
C ILE A 220 -18.49 -25.09 -7.09
N CYS A 221 -18.36 -26.25 -6.44
CA CYS A 221 -17.73 -26.34 -5.11
C CYS A 221 -16.27 -25.87 -5.12
N ASN A 222 -15.52 -26.16 -6.18
CA ASN A 222 -14.14 -25.69 -6.32
C ASN A 222 -14.08 -24.17 -6.50
N ILE A 223 -14.89 -23.60 -7.38
CA ILE A 223 -14.97 -22.14 -7.59
C ILE A 223 -15.39 -21.43 -6.29
N GLU A 224 -16.34 -21.98 -5.53
CA GLU A 224 -16.74 -21.44 -4.23
C GLU A 224 -15.59 -21.41 -3.22
N ARG A 225 -14.76 -22.45 -3.21
CA ARG A 225 -13.55 -22.49 -2.37
C ARG A 225 -12.57 -21.41 -2.80
N GLU A 226 -12.33 -21.25 -4.11
CA GLU A 226 -11.42 -20.23 -4.66
C GLU A 226 -11.90 -18.80 -4.37
N ILE A 227 -13.20 -18.54 -4.47
CA ILE A 227 -13.78 -17.25 -4.06
C ILE A 227 -13.50 -16.98 -2.59
N LYS A 228 -13.74 -17.97 -1.71
CA LYS A 228 -13.50 -17.84 -0.27
C LYS A 228 -12.02 -17.57 0.06
N GLU A 229 -11.09 -18.26 -0.60
CA GLU A 229 -9.66 -17.98 -0.42
C GLU A 229 -9.28 -16.59 -0.97
N THR A 230 -9.83 -16.19 -2.10
CA THR A 230 -9.62 -14.85 -2.67
C THR A 230 -10.12 -13.75 -1.72
N ASP A 231 -11.26 -13.96 -1.06
CA ASP A 231 -11.78 -13.05 -0.04
C ASP A 231 -10.86 -12.91 1.17
N LYS A 232 -10.26 -14.02 1.65
CA LYS A 232 -9.26 -13.94 2.72
C LYS A 232 -8.05 -13.11 2.30
N VAL A 233 -7.57 -13.29 1.07
CA VAL A 233 -6.45 -12.52 0.52
C VAL A 233 -6.82 -11.04 0.39
N LEU A 234 -8.01 -10.71 -0.12
CA LEU A 234 -8.49 -9.33 -0.22
C LEU A 234 -8.60 -8.67 1.16
N ASN A 235 -9.07 -9.39 2.18
CA ASN A 235 -9.11 -8.88 3.55
C ASN A 235 -7.70 -8.61 4.11
N LYS A 236 -6.72 -9.46 3.80
CA LYS A 236 -5.31 -9.22 4.16
C LYS A 236 -4.76 -7.98 3.47
N ILE A 237 -4.99 -7.84 2.17
CA ILE A 237 -4.60 -6.67 1.37
C ILE A 237 -5.23 -5.39 1.93
N GLN A 238 -6.50 -5.44 2.33
CA GLN A 238 -7.19 -4.30 2.92
C GLN A 238 -6.55 -3.86 4.25
N ARG A 239 -6.18 -4.82 5.11
CA ARG A 239 -5.45 -4.51 6.36
C ARG A 239 -4.11 -3.87 6.06
N GLN A 240 -3.33 -4.45 5.14
CA GLN A 240 -2.04 -3.89 4.71
C GLN A 240 -2.18 -2.48 4.13
N THR A 241 -3.25 -2.21 3.39
CA THR A 241 -3.53 -0.86 2.86
C THR A 241 -3.73 0.16 3.97
N GLU A 242 -4.48 -0.20 5.02
CA GLU A 242 -4.72 0.68 6.16
C GLU A 242 -3.44 0.91 6.98
N GLU A 243 -2.64 -0.14 7.21
CA GLU A 243 -1.33 -0.03 7.86
C GLU A 243 -0.40 0.92 7.08
N LEU A 244 -0.31 0.76 5.75
CA LEU A 244 0.51 1.64 4.89
C LEU A 244 0.02 3.09 4.93
N LYS A 245 -1.28 3.31 4.99
CA LYS A 245 -1.86 4.66 5.10
C LYS A 245 -1.45 5.33 6.41
N GLN A 246 -1.54 4.61 7.53
CA GLN A 246 -1.10 5.12 8.83
C GLN A 246 0.41 5.42 8.83
N HIS A 247 1.22 4.54 8.25
CA HIS A 247 2.66 4.78 8.12
C HIS A 247 3.00 5.99 7.26
N LEU A 248 2.30 6.20 6.14
CA LEU A 248 2.46 7.38 5.30
C LEU A 248 2.13 8.66 6.05
N GLU A 249 1.01 8.69 6.78
CA GLU A 249 0.57 9.86 7.54
C GLU A 249 1.58 10.24 8.63
N VAL A 250 2.00 9.25 9.44
CA VAL A 250 3.01 9.47 10.48
C VAL A 250 4.34 9.92 9.88
N THR A 251 4.82 9.26 8.81
CA THR A 251 6.09 9.60 8.18
C THR A 251 6.05 11.00 7.56
N ALA A 252 4.94 11.40 6.95
CA ALA A 252 4.76 12.74 6.38
C ALA A 252 4.78 13.83 7.46
N ALA A 253 4.11 13.60 8.59
CA ALA A 253 4.15 14.52 9.72
C ALA A 253 5.58 14.73 10.24
N PHE A 254 6.35 13.65 10.41
CA PHE A 254 7.76 13.74 10.80
C PHE A 254 8.62 14.44 9.75
N GLN A 255 8.46 14.10 8.48
CA GLN A 255 9.18 14.73 7.38
C GLN A 255 8.97 16.25 7.37
N GLU A 256 7.74 16.70 7.60
CA GLU A 256 7.41 18.13 7.65
C GLU A 256 8.07 18.83 8.85
N MET A 257 8.07 18.20 10.02
CA MET A 257 8.79 18.73 11.20
C MET A 257 10.29 18.84 10.92
N VAL A 258 10.90 17.82 10.32
CA VAL A 258 12.32 17.80 9.98
C VAL A 258 12.63 18.85 8.90
N ARG A 259 11.78 19.03 7.88
CA ARG A 259 11.97 20.08 6.86
C ARG A 259 12.01 21.47 7.46
N LYS A 260 11.08 21.77 8.37
CA LYS A 260 11.06 23.05 9.09
C LYS A 260 12.35 23.26 9.87
N ALA A 261 12.80 22.23 10.59
CA ALA A 261 14.03 22.28 11.35
C ALA A 261 15.29 22.44 10.45
N VAL A 262 15.34 21.77 9.29
CA VAL A 262 16.40 21.97 8.28
C VAL A 262 16.43 23.42 7.82
N ASN A 263 15.29 24.01 7.45
CA ASN A 263 15.23 25.40 7.00
C ASN A 263 15.75 26.37 8.05
N LEU A 264 15.30 26.23 9.30
CA LEU A 264 15.73 27.10 10.40
C LEU A 264 17.23 27.00 10.65
N LEU A 265 17.75 25.77 10.67
CA LEU A 265 19.18 25.54 10.90
C LEU A 265 20.04 26.02 9.73
N SER A 266 19.60 25.82 8.49
CA SER A 266 20.27 26.36 7.30
C SER A 266 20.35 27.88 7.32
N VAL A 267 19.30 28.57 7.79
CA VAL A 267 19.33 30.03 7.97
C VAL A 267 20.37 30.41 9.02
N LEU A 268 20.36 29.79 10.20
CA LEU A 268 21.32 30.07 11.27
C LEU A 268 22.76 29.82 10.82
N THR A 269 23.05 28.65 10.24
CA THR A 269 24.37 28.30 9.70
C THR A 269 24.80 29.31 8.64
N GLY A 270 23.89 29.73 7.77
CA GLY A 270 24.15 30.75 6.75
C GLY A 270 24.59 32.08 7.35
N ARG A 271 23.89 32.57 8.38
CA ARG A 271 24.25 33.84 9.08
C ARG A 271 25.61 33.75 9.76
N VAL A 272 25.91 32.64 10.43
CA VAL A 272 27.23 32.43 11.05
C VAL A 272 28.34 32.27 10.02
N THR A 273 28.06 31.69 8.85
CA THR A 273 29.01 31.61 7.74
C THR A 273 29.32 33.00 7.19
N VAL A 274 28.31 33.88 7.05
CA VAL A 274 28.52 35.29 6.67
C VAL A 274 29.39 36.00 7.72
N LEU A 275 29.13 35.78 9.00
CA LEU A 275 29.95 36.32 10.09
C LEU A 275 31.41 35.86 10.00
N GLU A 276 31.66 34.56 9.74
CA GLU A 276 33.02 34.04 9.54
C GLU A 276 33.71 34.74 8.37
N LYS A 277 33.02 34.88 7.25
CA LYS A 277 33.55 35.52 6.04
C LYS A 277 33.87 37.00 6.28
N HIS A 278 33.00 37.71 6.98
CA HIS A 278 33.17 39.13 7.30
C HIS A 278 34.36 39.38 8.23
N THR A 279 34.65 38.42 9.13
CA THR A 279 35.72 38.54 10.15
C THR A 279 37.06 37.91 9.74
N GLN A 280 37.26 37.63 8.44
CA GLN A 280 38.46 36.94 7.97
C GLN A 280 39.75 37.77 7.98
N ARG A 281 39.66 39.09 7.95
CA ARG A 281 40.83 39.97 7.90
C ARG A 281 40.91 40.85 9.14
N PHE A 282 39.80 41.53 9.45
CA PHE A 282 39.66 42.40 10.62
C PHE A 282 38.32 42.11 11.29
N ILE A 283 38.24 42.43 12.58
CA ILE A 283 37.00 42.34 13.35
C ILE A 283 36.69 43.77 13.76
N LEU A 284 35.86 44.39 12.92
CA LEU A 284 35.30 45.72 13.16
C LEU A 284 34.10 45.56 14.09
N TRP A 285 34.04 46.38 15.13
CA TRP A 285 33.05 46.26 16.19
C TRP A 285 31.62 46.41 15.65
N GLN A 286 31.34 47.54 15.00
CA GLN A 286 29.97 47.87 14.56
C GLN A 286 29.41 46.90 13.50
N PRO A 287 30.17 46.53 12.44
CA PRO A 287 29.69 45.59 11.45
C PRO A 287 29.43 44.18 12.01
N VAL A 288 30.22 43.74 13.00
CA VAL A 288 30.00 42.42 13.60
C VAL A 288 28.75 42.40 14.47
N ILE A 289 28.48 43.46 15.24
CA ILE A 289 27.26 43.55 16.05
C ILE A 289 26.01 43.47 15.19
N ASN A 290 25.97 44.19 14.06
CA ASN A 290 24.86 44.11 13.11
C ASN A 290 24.63 42.68 12.58
N VAL A 291 25.71 41.95 12.25
CA VAL A 291 25.59 40.54 11.79
C VAL A 291 25.18 39.61 12.94
N MET A 292 25.60 39.90 14.17
CA MET A 292 25.22 39.13 15.35
C MET A 292 23.72 39.24 15.65
N GLU A 293 23.09 40.40 15.45
CA GLU A 293 21.62 40.54 15.57
C GLU A 293 20.87 39.57 14.67
N ASP A 294 21.29 39.45 13.42
CA ASP A 294 20.74 38.50 12.45
C ASP A 294 20.94 37.03 12.89
N VAL A 295 22.12 36.70 13.43
CA VAL A 295 22.43 35.37 13.96
C VAL A 295 21.50 35.02 15.13
N LEU A 296 21.18 35.97 15.99
CA LEU A 296 20.34 35.76 17.16
C LEU A 296 18.88 35.60 16.80
N LYS A 297 18.39 36.41 15.87
CA LYS A 297 17.05 36.24 15.34
C LYS A 297 16.88 34.85 14.75
N ALA A 298 17.88 34.37 14.02
CA ALA A 298 17.88 33.00 13.51
C ALA A 298 17.96 31.95 14.63
N ALA A 299 18.79 32.14 15.65
CA ALA A 299 18.88 31.24 16.80
C ALA A 299 17.59 31.21 17.63
N GLY A 300 16.90 32.34 17.79
CA GLY A 300 15.60 32.44 18.43
C GLY A 300 14.53 31.63 17.69
N ASN A 301 14.49 31.72 16.36
CA ASN A 301 13.57 30.92 15.56
C ASN A 301 13.84 29.41 15.68
N VAL A 302 15.12 29.02 15.83
CA VAL A 302 15.51 27.63 16.12
C VAL A 302 15.03 27.20 17.52
N ALA A 303 15.09 28.09 18.51
CA ALA A 303 14.56 27.88 19.86
C ALA A 303 13.06 27.60 19.86
N GLU A 304 12.30 28.36 19.08
CA GLU A 304 10.84 28.25 19.06
C GLU A 304 10.35 26.97 18.36
N ASN A 305 11.25 26.25 17.69
CA ASN A 305 10.94 25.00 17.04
C ASN A 305 10.88 23.84 18.05
N GLN A 306 9.66 23.44 18.45
CA GLN A 306 9.41 22.35 19.40
C GLN A 306 10.15 21.04 19.08
N PHE A 307 10.44 20.77 17.81
CA PHE A 307 11.13 19.56 17.35
C PHE A 307 12.64 19.61 17.62
N LEU A 308 13.26 20.79 17.63
CA LEU A 308 14.67 21.01 18.04
C LEU A 308 14.80 21.38 19.52
N TYR A 309 13.71 21.84 20.15
CA TYR A 309 13.68 22.45 21.48
C TYR A 309 13.68 21.47 22.66
N SER A 310 13.28 20.22 22.47
CA SER A 310 12.99 19.26 23.54
C SER A 310 14.20 18.75 24.36
N GLN A 311 15.41 19.30 24.15
CA GLN A 311 16.67 18.80 24.74
C GLN A 311 17.63 19.89 25.28
N GLY A 312 17.12 21.02 25.78
CA GLY A 312 17.92 21.93 26.65
C GLY A 312 18.51 23.20 26.01
N ALA A 313 18.14 23.53 24.77
CA ALA A 313 18.63 24.73 24.08
C ALA A 313 18.05 26.06 24.65
N SER A 314 16.96 26.02 25.42
CA SER A 314 16.25 27.23 25.90
C SER A 314 17.10 28.11 26.83
N VAL A 315 17.83 27.48 27.77
CA VAL A 315 18.72 28.18 28.70
C VAL A 315 19.85 28.86 27.93
N LEU A 316 20.46 28.15 26.98
CA LEU A 316 21.56 28.67 26.16
C LEU A 316 21.12 29.86 25.30
N ILE A 317 19.91 29.80 24.73
CA ILE A 317 19.38 30.85 23.87
C ILE A 317 18.96 32.09 24.68
N ASN A 318 18.44 31.91 25.90
CA ASN A 318 18.15 33.02 26.80
C ASN A 318 19.43 33.75 27.23
N THR A 319 20.46 33.00 27.66
CA THR A 319 21.78 33.58 27.97
C THR A 319 22.36 34.29 26.76
N LEU A 320 22.21 33.72 25.57
CA LEU A 320 22.67 34.35 24.34
C LEU A 320 21.94 35.67 24.04
N ARG A 321 20.63 35.74 24.28
CA ARG A 321 19.81 36.96 24.12
C ARG A 321 20.24 38.07 25.09
N GLU A 322 20.49 37.72 26.36
CA GLU A 322 20.96 38.64 27.40
C GLU A 322 22.30 39.29 27.01
N ASN A 323 23.30 38.48 26.64
CA ASN A 323 24.64 38.97 26.26
C ASN A 323 24.59 39.97 25.10
N VAL A 324 23.61 39.89 24.21
CA VAL A 324 23.51 40.82 23.07
C VAL A 324 22.72 42.07 23.42
N GLY A 325 21.71 41.97 24.27
CA GLY A 325 21.09 43.17 24.84
C GLY A 325 22.14 44.06 25.51
N GLU A 326 23.09 43.45 26.23
CA GLU A 326 24.24 44.13 26.81
C GLU A 326 25.17 44.75 25.74
N LEU A 327 25.52 43.99 24.69
CA LEU A 327 26.33 44.51 23.58
C LEU A 327 25.69 45.70 22.84
N GLN A 328 24.39 45.62 22.57
CA GLN A 328 23.63 46.69 21.93
C GLN A 328 23.56 47.93 22.81
N ALA A 329 23.38 47.75 24.13
CA ALA A 329 23.38 48.86 25.07
C ALA A 329 24.73 49.58 25.10
N LEU A 330 25.85 48.85 25.00
CA LEU A 330 27.19 49.46 24.87
C LEU A 330 27.34 50.27 23.58
N CYS A 331 26.83 49.78 22.45
CA CYS A 331 26.87 50.51 21.17
C CYS A 331 26.01 51.79 21.17
N ASN A 332 24.90 51.79 21.91
CA ASN A 332 23.97 52.90 21.98
C ASN A 332 24.26 53.87 23.14
N SER A 333 25.29 53.59 23.95
CA SER A 333 25.72 54.48 25.04
C SER A 333 26.33 55.77 24.45
N PRO A 334 25.95 56.97 24.94
CA PRO A 334 26.49 58.26 24.46
C PRO A 334 27.99 58.46 24.66
N SER A 335 28.70 57.51 25.28
CA SER A 335 30.11 57.61 25.66
C SER A 335 31.11 57.60 24.49
N ASN A 336 30.66 57.48 23.23
CA ASN A 336 31.49 57.72 22.05
C ASN A 336 31.33 59.13 21.45
N SER A 337 30.54 60.02 22.06
CA SER A 337 30.38 61.42 21.60
C SER A 337 31.12 62.47 22.44
N GLU A 338 31.93 62.07 23.42
CA GLU A 338 32.70 63.02 24.26
C GLU A 338 34.06 63.46 23.65
N TYR A 339 34.27 63.22 22.36
CA TYR A 339 35.44 63.73 21.63
C TYR A 339 35.10 64.65 20.44
N ASP A 340 33.96 65.36 20.52
CA ASP A 340 33.67 66.49 19.61
C ASP A 340 33.92 67.86 20.27
N SER A 341 34.69 67.88 21.35
CA SER A 341 35.17 69.08 22.01
C SER A 341 36.65 68.88 22.35
N TYR A 342 37.54 69.14 21.38
CA TYR A 342 38.78 69.91 21.53
C TYR A 342 39.70 69.63 20.32
N TYR A 343 39.83 70.67 19.49
CA TYR A 343 40.67 70.88 18.28
C TYR A 343 40.10 70.47 16.92
#